data_AF-A0A2D5XAS1-F1
#
_entry.id   AF-A0A2D5XAS1-F1
#
_cell.length_a   1.000
_cell.length_b   1.000
_cell.length_c   1.000
_cell.angle_alpha   90.00
_cell.angle_beta   90.00
_cell.angle_gamma   90.00
#
_symmetry.space_group_name_H-M   'P 1'
#
loop_
_entity.id
_entity.type
_entity.pdbx_description
1 polymer ?
#
loop_
_entity_poly.entity_id
_entity_poly.type
_entity_poly.pdbx_seq_one_letter_code
_entity_poly.pdbx_strand_id
1 'polypeptide(L)'
;MDEMGLSICCLMCDAPDTPGTNRCKLCISRHSSARKELFSDRAETGLEQLARRLATMIADPASFTSDPIHGVWMSNYHQALLKHQGTRQANTMEEIEEIFQQQRGKEADMGPASLSDRNPWSKRPPDDKEINEALQKLSYSDRRGNAWWSELEEDIDSLDQGESE
;
A
#
# COMPACT_ATOMS: atom_id res chain seq x y z
N MET A 1 5.83 14.72 4.26
CA MET A 1 4.36 14.70 3.98
C MET A 1 4.10 14.00 2.66
N ASP A 2 4.85 14.33 1.60
CA ASP A 2 4.74 13.64 0.30
C ASP A 2 5.15 12.16 0.37
N GLU A 3 6.30 11.82 0.95
CA GLU A 3 6.71 10.43 1.22
C GLU A 3 5.73 9.66 2.12
N MET A 4 4.93 10.39 2.90
CA MET A 4 3.90 9.80 3.76
C MET A 4 2.54 9.71 3.05
N GLY A 5 2.41 10.07 1.77
CA GLY A 5 1.11 10.08 1.07
C GLY A 5 0.07 10.98 1.75
N LEU A 6 0.51 12.07 2.40
CA LEU A 6 -0.36 13.01 3.11
C LEU A 6 -0.14 14.45 2.63
N SER A 7 0.41 14.63 1.42
CA SER A 7 0.64 15.95 0.82
C SER A 7 -0.65 16.78 0.72
N ILE A 8 -1.79 16.15 0.44
CA ILE A 8 -3.11 16.81 0.44
C ILE A 8 -3.45 17.46 1.78
N CYS A 9 -3.08 16.86 2.91
CA CYS A 9 -3.34 17.47 4.22
C CYS A 9 -2.61 18.81 4.38
N CYS A 10 -1.45 18.98 3.72
CA CYS A 10 -0.77 20.27 3.66
C CYS A 10 -1.45 21.23 2.68
N LEU A 11 -1.89 20.75 1.52
CA LEU A 11 -2.56 21.59 0.50
C LEU A 11 -3.91 22.15 0.97
N MET A 12 -4.59 21.40 1.82
CA MET A 12 -5.87 21.80 2.41
C MET A 12 -5.70 22.62 3.70
N CYS A 13 -4.47 22.87 4.13
CA CYS A 13 -4.19 23.65 5.33
C CYS A 13 -4.37 25.15 5.04
N ASP A 14 -5.02 25.86 5.95
CA ASP A 14 -5.21 27.32 5.94
C ASP A 14 -4.01 28.10 6.50
N ALA A 15 -2.93 27.41 6.88
CA ALA A 15 -1.72 28.07 7.36
C ALA A 15 -1.04 28.88 6.23
N PRO A 16 -0.44 30.04 6.54
CA PRO A 16 0.31 30.79 5.55
C PRO A 16 1.50 29.98 5.04
N ASP A 17 1.77 30.05 3.74
CA ASP A 17 2.85 29.33 3.06
C ASP A 17 4.22 29.92 3.40
N THR A 18 4.61 29.71 4.66
CA THR A 18 5.87 30.16 5.24
C THR A 18 6.57 28.94 5.82
N PRO A 19 7.78 28.61 5.33
CA PRO A 19 8.48 27.41 5.77
C PRO A 19 8.84 27.53 7.26
N GLY A 20 8.67 26.43 7.99
CA GLY A 20 9.15 26.32 9.36
C GLY A 20 8.27 26.98 10.44
N THR A 21 7.04 27.39 10.13
CA THR A 21 6.09 27.83 11.17
C THR A 21 5.86 26.74 12.22
N ASN A 22 5.63 27.16 13.46
CA ASN A 22 5.31 26.24 14.56
C ASN A 22 4.04 25.43 14.27
N ARG A 23 3.07 26.01 13.56
CA ARG A 23 1.86 25.33 13.12
C ARG A 23 2.17 24.17 12.17
N CYS A 24 2.95 24.41 11.11
CA CYS A 24 3.34 23.35 10.18
C CYS A 24 4.12 22.23 10.87
N LYS A 25 5.03 22.55 11.81
CA LYS A 25 5.75 21.54 12.61
C LYS A 25 4.80 20.64 13.40
N LEU A 26 3.79 21.23 14.04
CA LEU A 26 2.78 20.50 14.81
C LEU A 26 1.87 19.65 13.91
N CYS A 27 1.44 20.18 12.77
CA CYS A 27 0.63 19.43 11.81
C CYS A 27 1.40 18.21 11.29
N ILE A 28 2.65 18.39 10.88
CA ILE A 28 3.49 17.31 10.36
C ILE A 28 3.71 16.23 11.43
N SER A 29 3.99 16.61 12.68
CA SER A 29 4.21 15.63 13.76
C SER A 29 2.93 14.87 14.11
N ARG A 30 1.77 15.53 14.13
CA ARG A 30 0.49 14.86 14.37
C ARG A 30 0.13 13.90 13.26
N HIS A 31 0.30 14.30 12.00
CA HIS A 31 0.02 13.44 10.86
C HIS A 31 0.97 12.24 10.79
N SER A 32 2.25 12.42 11.10
CA SER A 32 3.21 11.31 11.12
C SER A 32 2.89 10.32 12.23
N SER A 33 2.58 10.78 13.44
CA SER A 33 2.15 9.92 14.55
C SER A 33 0.86 9.18 14.23
N ALA A 34 -0.18 9.89 13.77
CA ALA A 34 -1.46 9.29 13.42
C ALA A 34 -1.32 8.24 12.31
N ARG A 35 -0.50 8.51 11.27
CA ARG A 35 -0.21 7.51 10.23
C ARG A 35 0.51 6.30 10.81
N LYS A 36 1.50 6.51 11.68
CA LYS A 36 2.25 5.41 12.29
C LYS A 36 1.33 4.49 13.10
N GLU A 37 0.48 5.07 13.94
CA GLU A 37 -0.50 4.31 14.74
C GLU A 37 -1.54 3.63 13.87
N LEU A 38 -2.03 4.32 12.84
CA LEU A 38 -3.05 3.76 11.95
C LEU A 38 -2.54 2.59 11.10
N PHE A 39 -1.24 2.50 10.81
CA PHE A 39 -0.66 1.48 9.93
C PHE A 39 0.34 0.53 10.63
N SER A 40 0.50 0.59 11.95
CA SER A 40 1.43 -0.30 12.69
C SER A 40 0.93 -1.74 12.77
N ASP A 41 -0.33 -1.91 13.14
CA ASP A 41 -0.92 -3.22 13.45
C ASP A 41 -2.04 -3.59 12.48
N ARG A 42 -2.74 -4.71 12.69
CA ARG A 42 -3.97 -5.00 11.93
C ARG A 42 -5.09 -4.11 12.45
N ALA A 43 -6.01 -3.68 11.59
CA ALA A 43 -7.19 -2.96 12.04
C ALA A 43 -8.12 -3.91 12.79
N GLU A 44 -8.38 -3.64 14.06
CA GLU A 44 -9.25 -4.43 14.92
C GLU A 44 -10.69 -3.94 14.85
N THR A 45 -10.88 -2.63 14.69
CA THR A 45 -12.20 -2.00 14.65
C THR A 45 -12.63 -1.59 13.24
N GLY A 46 -13.94 -1.58 12.98
CA GLY A 46 -14.49 -1.06 11.71
C GLY A 46 -14.14 0.41 11.47
N LEU A 47 -13.96 1.19 12.54
CA LEU A 47 -13.52 2.58 12.46
C LEU A 47 -12.06 2.68 11.98
N GLU A 48 -11.17 1.84 12.48
CA GLU A 48 -9.78 1.78 11.99
C GLU A 48 -9.71 1.34 10.52
N GLN A 49 -10.53 0.37 10.12
CA GLN A 49 -10.61 -0.05 8.72
C GLN A 49 -11.08 1.09 7.82
N LEU A 50 -12.11 1.82 8.24
CA LEU A 50 -12.59 3.01 7.52
C LEU A 50 -11.50 4.08 7.45
N ALA A 51 -10.85 4.38 8.57
CA ALA A 51 -9.78 5.37 8.63
C ALA A 51 -8.61 5.01 7.72
N ARG A 52 -8.20 3.73 7.67
CA ARG A 52 -7.17 3.24 6.74
C ARG A 52 -7.61 3.39 5.30
N ARG A 53 -8.85 3.02 4.96
CA ARG A 53 -9.39 3.19 3.60
C ARG A 53 -9.35 4.65 3.17
N LEU A 54 -9.79 5.57 4.03
CA LEU A 54 -9.74 7.01 3.76
C LEU A 54 -8.30 7.52 3.62
N ALA A 55 -7.38 7.05 4.47
CA ALA A 55 -5.96 7.40 4.38
C ALA A 55 -5.32 6.89 3.08
N THR A 56 -5.69 5.69 2.61
CA THR A 56 -5.27 5.14 1.31
C THR A 56 -5.82 5.96 0.15
N MET A 57 -7.10 6.37 0.21
CA MET A 57 -7.70 7.24 -0.81
C MET A 57 -6.97 8.59 -0.89
N ILE A 58 -6.62 9.19 0.25
CA ILE A 58 -5.86 10.44 0.29
C ILE A 58 -4.43 10.24 -0.22
N ALA A 59 -3.82 9.08 0.00
CA ALA A 59 -2.45 8.82 -0.47
C ALA A 59 -2.34 8.72 -1.99
N ASP A 60 -3.37 8.18 -2.66
CA ASP A 60 -3.44 8.09 -4.12
C ASP A 60 -4.85 8.40 -4.63
N PRO A 61 -5.24 9.69 -4.67
CA PRO A 61 -6.60 10.07 -5.05
C PRO A 61 -6.92 9.76 -6.52
N ALA A 62 -5.92 9.64 -7.40
CA ALA A 62 -6.13 9.37 -8.82
C ALA A 62 -6.87 8.03 -9.03
N SER A 63 -6.46 7.02 -8.28
CA SER A 63 -7.03 5.66 -8.32
C SER A 63 -8.47 5.57 -7.83
N PHE A 64 -8.99 6.59 -7.13
CA PHE A 64 -10.32 6.58 -6.53
C PHE A 64 -11.27 7.64 -7.11
N THR A 65 -10.92 8.23 -8.25
CA THR A 65 -11.76 9.24 -8.93
C THR A 65 -13.13 8.71 -9.38
N SER A 66 -13.26 7.40 -9.61
CA SER A 66 -14.51 6.74 -9.97
C SER A 66 -15.32 6.24 -8.75
N ASP A 67 -14.87 6.47 -7.52
CA ASP A 67 -15.62 6.07 -6.32
C ASP A 67 -16.97 6.83 -6.27
N PRO A 68 -18.10 6.13 -6.04
CA PRO A 68 -19.43 6.73 -6.14
C PRO A 68 -19.69 7.83 -5.10
N ILE A 69 -18.98 7.80 -3.97
CA ILE A 69 -19.19 8.74 -2.86
C ILE A 69 -18.06 9.77 -2.82
N HIS A 70 -16.82 9.31 -2.96
CA HIS A 70 -15.62 10.14 -2.74
C HIS A 70 -15.00 10.64 -4.04
N GLY A 71 -15.40 10.14 -5.21
CA GLY A 71 -14.73 10.39 -6.49
C GLY A 71 -14.60 11.88 -6.84
N VAL A 72 -15.63 12.68 -6.53
CA VAL A 72 -15.60 14.14 -6.73
C VAL A 72 -14.50 14.79 -5.90
N TRP A 73 -14.35 14.40 -4.62
CA TRP A 73 -13.30 14.91 -3.74
C TRP A 73 -11.93 14.42 -4.17
N MET A 74 -11.82 13.15 -4.56
CA MET A 74 -10.58 12.56 -5.05
C MET A 74 -10.10 13.26 -6.33
N SER A 75 -11.00 13.62 -7.24
CA SER A 75 -10.66 14.44 -8.41
C SER A 75 -10.10 15.81 -8.02
N ASN A 76 -10.73 16.49 -7.05
CA ASN A 76 -10.25 17.79 -6.57
C ASN A 76 -8.87 17.68 -5.91
N TYR A 77 -8.66 16.66 -5.07
CA TYR A 77 -7.37 16.40 -4.42
C TYR A 77 -6.28 16.04 -5.42
N HIS A 78 -6.61 15.22 -6.43
CA HIS A 78 -5.69 14.91 -7.51
C HIS A 78 -5.28 16.15 -8.30
N GLN A 79 -6.23 17.02 -8.64
CA GLN A 79 -5.93 18.30 -9.31
C GLN A 79 -5.06 19.23 -8.44
N ALA A 80 -5.32 19.30 -7.13
CA ALA A 80 -4.51 20.08 -6.22
C ALA A 80 -3.06 19.55 -6.14
N LEU A 81 -2.89 18.23 -6.10
CA LEU A 81 -1.57 17.59 -6.16
C LEU A 81 -0.83 17.92 -7.45
N LEU A 82 -1.48 17.80 -8.61
CA LEU A 82 -0.88 18.13 -9.91
C LEU A 82 -0.41 19.59 -9.96
N LYS A 83 -1.20 20.52 -9.41
CA LYS A 83 -0.82 21.93 -9.31
C LYS A 83 0.39 22.15 -8.40
N HIS A 84 0.43 21.46 -7.25
CA HIS A 84 1.51 21.60 -6.27
C HIS A 84 2.82 20.96 -6.73
N GLN A 85 2.76 19.74 -7.28
CA GLN A 85 3.94 19.06 -7.81
C GLN A 85 4.52 19.84 -9.01
N GLY A 86 3.72 20.76 -9.59
CA GLY A 86 4.03 21.43 -10.83
C GLY A 86 4.12 20.43 -11.97
N THR A 87 4.13 20.93 -13.20
CA THR A 87 4.64 20.12 -14.30
C THR A 87 6.14 19.93 -14.08
N ARG A 88 6.55 18.93 -13.30
CA ARG A 88 7.74 18.16 -13.70
C ARG A 88 7.33 17.17 -14.79
N GLN A 89 6.71 17.70 -15.84
CA GLN A 89 6.78 17.04 -17.13
C GLN A 89 8.21 17.28 -17.59
N ALA A 90 8.91 16.23 -17.98
CA ALA A 90 10.02 16.37 -18.91
C ALA A 90 9.42 17.03 -20.17
N ASN A 91 9.39 18.35 -20.20
CA ASN A 91 8.60 19.11 -21.18
C ASN A 91 9.36 19.31 -22.48
N THR A 92 10.65 19.00 -22.51
CA THR A 92 11.44 19.09 -23.72
C THR A 92 11.91 17.71 -24.15
N MET A 93 11.95 17.51 -25.47
CA MET A 93 12.51 16.30 -26.09
C MET A 93 13.92 16.00 -25.56
N GLU A 94 14.69 17.04 -25.22
CA GLU A 94 16.05 16.85 -24.70
C GLU A 94 16.07 16.15 -23.33
N GLU A 95 15.16 16.50 -22.42
CA GLU A 95 15.10 15.91 -21.08
C GLU A 95 14.61 14.45 -21.12
N ILE A 96 13.69 14.15 -22.05
CA ILE A 96 13.25 12.78 -22.35
C ILE A 96 14.42 11.96 -22.91
N GLU A 97 15.15 12.50 -23.91
CA GLU A 97 16.33 11.84 -24.48
C GLU A 97 17.41 11.61 -23.41
N GLU A 98 17.63 12.56 -22.50
CA GLU A 98 18.59 12.41 -21.41
C GLU A 98 18.21 11.28 -20.44
N ILE A 99 16.93 11.14 -20.09
CA ILE A 99 16.42 10.02 -19.29
C ILE A 99 16.62 8.69 -20.05
N PHE A 100 16.32 8.65 -21.35
CA PHE A 100 16.53 7.47 -22.18
C PHE A 100 18.02 7.10 -22.32
N GLN A 101 18.92 8.07 -22.39
CA GLN A 101 20.37 7.84 -22.42
C GLN A 101 20.88 7.33 -21.07
N GLN A 102 20.41 7.91 -19.96
CA GLN A 102 20.73 7.45 -18.62
C GLN A 102 20.18 6.02 -18.35
N GLN A 103 19.04 5.66 -18.93
CA GLN A 103 18.50 4.30 -18.85
C GLN A 103 19.23 3.32 -19.78
N ARG A 104 19.65 3.75 -20.98
CA ARG A 104 20.47 2.92 -21.89
C ARG A 104 21.85 2.58 -21.33
N GLY A 105 22.43 3.46 -20.51
CA GLY A 105 23.72 3.22 -19.86
C GLY A 105 23.65 2.35 -18.59
N LYS A 106 22.44 2.12 -18.05
CA LYS A 106 22.24 1.14 -16.97
C LYS A 106 21.99 -0.21 -17.64
N GLU A 107 22.91 -1.15 -17.49
CA GLU A 107 22.62 -2.54 -17.84
C GLU A 107 21.33 -2.93 -17.13
N ALA A 108 20.33 -3.37 -17.89
CA ALA A 108 19.08 -3.82 -17.34
C ALA A 108 19.40 -4.97 -16.38
N ASP A 109 19.24 -4.72 -15.08
CA ASP A 109 19.22 -5.82 -14.12
C ASP A 109 17.98 -6.65 -14.45
N MET A 110 18.24 -7.71 -15.20
CA MET A 110 17.39 -8.87 -15.47
C MET A 110 15.91 -8.66 -15.14
N GLY A 111 15.17 -8.10 -16.11
CA GLY A 111 13.72 -7.90 -15.99
C GLY A 111 12.94 -9.22 -15.81
N PRO A 112 11.63 -9.16 -15.51
CA PRO A 112 10.81 -10.34 -15.15
C PRO A 112 10.79 -11.46 -16.19
N ALA A 113 11.07 -11.17 -17.47
CA ALA A 113 11.27 -12.18 -18.52
C ALA A 113 12.43 -13.15 -18.19
N SER A 114 13.52 -12.63 -17.62
CA SER A 114 14.69 -13.44 -17.21
C SER A 114 14.42 -14.32 -15.98
N LEU A 115 13.40 -14.00 -15.19
CA LEU A 115 12.93 -14.86 -14.10
C LEU A 115 12.16 -16.08 -14.65
N SER A 116 11.43 -15.90 -15.74
CA SER A 116 10.71 -16.98 -16.43
C SER A 116 11.67 -18.00 -17.05
N ASP A 117 12.81 -17.53 -17.59
CA ASP A 117 13.86 -18.40 -18.16
C ASP A 117 14.62 -19.22 -17.11
N ARG A 118 14.55 -18.82 -15.84
CA ARG A 118 15.15 -19.53 -14.71
C ARG A 118 14.24 -20.57 -14.06
N ASN A 119 12.97 -20.66 -14.47
CA ASN A 119 12.06 -21.67 -13.92
C ASN A 119 12.46 -23.07 -14.43
N PRO A 120 12.99 -23.97 -13.57
CA PRO A 120 13.41 -25.30 -13.98
C PRO A 120 12.22 -26.19 -14.40
N TRP A 121 11.00 -25.83 -14.01
CA TRP A 121 9.78 -26.56 -14.34
C TRP A 121 9.12 -26.11 -15.66
N SER A 122 9.69 -25.12 -16.35
CA SER A 122 9.19 -24.66 -17.65
C SER A 122 9.37 -25.71 -18.76
N LYS A 123 10.41 -26.53 -18.67
CA LYS A 123 10.79 -27.54 -19.69
C LYS A 123 10.57 -28.99 -19.24
N ARG A 124 10.41 -29.23 -17.94
CA ARG A 124 10.10 -30.56 -17.39
C ARG A 124 9.18 -30.45 -16.17
N PRO A 125 8.29 -31.43 -15.95
CA PRO A 125 7.58 -31.49 -14.68
C PRO A 125 8.55 -31.70 -13.50
N PRO A 126 8.18 -31.26 -12.27
CA PRO A 126 8.95 -31.52 -11.05
C PRO A 126 9.06 -33.03 -10.76
N ASP A 127 10.18 -33.46 -10.20
CA ASP A 127 10.37 -34.85 -9.72
C ASP A 127 9.78 -35.02 -8.31
N ASP A 128 9.45 -36.26 -7.91
CA ASP A 128 8.81 -36.57 -6.62
C ASP A 128 9.63 -36.05 -5.42
N LYS A 129 10.96 -36.00 -5.56
CA LYS A 129 11.86 -35.42 -4.53
C LYS A 129 11.71 -33.90 -4.42
N GLU A 130 11.61 -33.20 -5.55
CA GLU A 130 11.42 -31.75 -5.59
C GLU A 130 10.03 -31.36 -5.05
N ILE A 131 9.01 -32.17 -5.35
CA ILE A 131 7.65 -32.02 -4.81
C ILE A 131 7.66 -32.17 -3.29
N ASN A 132 8.30 -33.22 -2.77
CA ASN A 132 8.37 -33.43 -1.32
C ASN A 132 9.16 -32.33 -0.60
N GLU A 133 10.24 -31.82 -1.18
CA GLU A 133 10.99 -30.70 -0.62
C GLU A 133 10.17 -29.39 -0.59
N ALA A 134 9.42 -29.13 -1.67
CA ALA A 134 8.49 -27.99 -1.73
C ALA A 134 7.36 -28.13 -0.70
N LEU A 135 6.76 -29.32 -0.59
CA LEU A 135 5.77 -29.64 0.43
C LEU A 135 6.33 -29.49 1.84
N GLN A 136 7.60 -29.84 2.08
CA GLN A 136 8.22 -29.69 3.38
C GLN A 136 8.44 -28.21 3.73
N LYS A 137 8.88 -27.38 2.78
CA LYS A 137 9.00 -25.92 2.94
C LYS A 137 7.64 -25.26 3.20
N LEU A 138 6.59 -25.73 2.52
CA LEU A 138 5.22 -25.30 2.77
C LEU A 138 4.70 -25.80 4.13
N SER A 139 5.00 -27.03 4.53
CA SER A 139 4.59 -27.60 5.83
C SER A 139 5.32 -26.96 7.02
N TYR A 140 6.49 -26.35 6.81
CA TYR A 140 7.14 -25.53 7.83
C TYR A 140 6.35 -24.24 8.14
N SER A 141 5.36 -23.88 7.30
CA SER A 141 4.36 -22.85 7.62
C SER A 141 3.19 -23.38 8.45
N ASP A 142 3.09 -24.69 8.68
CA ASP A 142 2.01 -25.38 9.40
C ASP A 142 2.32 -25.61 10.90
N ARG A 143 3.31 -24.90 11.46
CA ARG A 143 3.62 -24.94 12.90
C ARG A 143 3.85 -23.56 13.53
N ARG A 144 2.91 -22.65 13.30
CA ARG A 144 2.34 -21.93 14.46
C ARG A 144 0.93 -22.46 14.61
N GLY A 145 0.76 -23.48 15.45
CA GLY A 145 -0.57 -23.97 15.82
C GLY A 145 -1.39 -22.77 16.31
N ASN A 146 -2.30 -22.32 15.46
CA ASN A 146 -3.18 -21.20 15.72
C ASN A 146 -4.30 -21.77 16.58
N ALA A 147 -4.07 -21.76 17.90
CA ALA A 147 -5.05 -22.06 18.93
C ALA A 147 -6.38 -21.30 18.74
N TRP A 148 -6.33 -20.20 18.00
CA TRP A 148 -7.47 -19.42 17.55
C TRP A 148 -8.55 -20.22 16.81
N TRP A 149 -8.20 -21.25 16.02
CA TRP A 149 -9.24 -22.04 15.34
C TRP A 149 -10.05 -22.89 16.30
N SER A 150 -9.42 -23.41 17.36
CA SER A 150 -10.10 -24.18 18.40
C SER A 150 -10.96 -23.28 19.30
N GLU A 151 -10.49 -22.08 19.63
CA GLU A 151 -11.30 -21.07 20.35
C GLU A 151 -12.51 -20.62 19.51
N LEU A 152 -12.33 -20.43 18.21
CA LEU A 152 -13.44 -20.06 17.30
C LEU A 152 -14.49 -21.18 17.19
N GLU A 153 -14.06 -22.44 17.21
CA GLU A 153 -14.96 -23.60 17.15
C GLU A 153 -15.80 -23.71 18.44
N GLU A 154 -15.19 -23.52 19.61
CA GLU A 154 -15.91 -23.43 20.89
C GLU A 154 -16.89 -22.23 20.93
N ASP A 155 -16.48 -21.07 20.41
CA ASP A 155 -17.34 -19.88 20.36
C ASP A 155 -18.57 -20.12 19.46
N ILE A 156 -18.41 -20.78 18.31
CA ILE A 156 -19.50 -21.11 17.39
C ILE A 156 -20.47 -22.12 18.03
N ASP A 157 -19.95 -23.18 18.66
CA ASP A 157 -20.76 -24.19 19.35
C ASP A 157 -21.54 -23.59 20.52
N SER A 158 -20.96 -22.61 21.24
CA SER A 158 -21.64 -21.90 22.32
C SER A 158 -22.81 -21.03 21.85
N LEU A 159 -22.71 -20.48 20.63
CA LEU A 159 -23.76 -19.67 20.02
C LEU A 159 -24.92 -20.54 19.50
N ASP A 160 -24.62 -21.74 18.98
CA ASP A 160 -25.64 -22.69 18.52
C ASP A 160 -26.45 -23.27 19.70
N GLN A 161 -25.80 -23.47 20.86
CA GLN A 161 -26.49 -23.96 22.07
C GLN A 161 -27.28 -22.87 22.83
N GLY A 162 -27.01 -21.60 22.56
CA GLY A 162 -27.64 -20.45 23.22
C GLY A 162 -29.00 -20.01 22.65
N GLU A 163 -29.45 -20.55 21.52
CA GLU A 163 -30.75 -20.21 20.90
C GLU A 163 -31.91 -21.16 21.31
N SER A 164 -31.74 -21.95 22.39
CA SER A 164 -32.74 -22.95 22.83
C SER A 164 -33.33 -22.77 24.24
N GLU A 165 -33.44 -21.54 24.74
CA GLU A 165 -34.33 -21.18 25.87
C GLU A 165 -35.11 -19.86 25.65
#